data_AF-A0A1H3IQ47-F1
#
_entry.id   AF-A0A1H3IQ47-F1
#
_cell.length_a   1.000
_cell.length_b   1.000
_cell.length_c   1.000
_cell.angle_alpha   90.00
_cell.angle_beta   90.00
_cell.angle_gamma   90.00
#
_symmetry.space_group_name_H-M   'P 1'
#
loop_
_entity.id
_entity.type
_entity.pdbx_description
1 polymer ?
#
loop_
_entity_poly.entity_id
_entity_poly.type
_entity_poly.pdbx_seq_one_letter_code
_entity_poly.pdbx_strand_id
1 'polypeptide(L)' 'MSTPPVKTLIDEQLDEIEAKLIMLGFGLPFNEVIGLPRERAVASLPQRLAPTMKGGRIAVRVRP' A
#
# COMPACT_ATOMS: atom_id res chain seq x y z
N MET A 1 -29.87 -0.12 23.73
CA MET A 1 -29.55 0.19 22.33
C MET A 1 -28.34 1.13 22.35
N SER A 2 -27.13 0.60 22.15
CA SER A 2 -25.93 1.42 22.07
C SER A 2 -25.81 1.94 20.65
N THR A 3 -25.93 3.25 20.46
CA THR A 3 -25.63 3.88 19.17
C THR A 3 -24.15 3.65 18.88
N PRO A 4 -23.76 3.14 17.70
CA PRO A 4 -22.35 3.09 17.32
C PRO A 4 -21.76 4.50 17.47
N PRO A 5 -20.54 4.65 18.02
CA PRO A 5 -19.93 5.97 18.16
C PRO A 5 -19.87 6.62 16.77
N VAL A 6 -20.42 7.84 16.67
CA VAL A 6 -20.31 8.66 15.46
C VAL A 6 -18.82 8.86 15.22
N LYS A 7 -18.36 8.61 13.99
CA LYS A 7 -16.96 8.85 13.64
C LYS A 7 -16.61 10.29 13.98
N THR A 8 -15.51 10.44 14.70
CA THR A 8 -14.97 11.77 14.98
C THR A 8 -14.29 12.30 13.72
N LEU A 9 -14.09 13.62 13.65
CA LEU A 9 -13.28 14.23 12.60
C LEU A 9 -11.89 13.57 12.47
N ILE A 10 -11.32 13.14 13.60
CA ILE A 10 -10.03 12.46 13.64
C ILE A 10 -10.11 11.09 12.94
N ASP A 11 -11.18 10.33 13.18
CA ASP A 11 -11.37 9.02 12.55
C ASP A 11 -11.49 9.16 11.02
N GLU A 12 -12.24 10.17 10.55
CA GLU A 12 -12.39 10.46 9.12
C GLU A 12 -11.06 10.88 8.47
N GLN A 13 -10.26 11.70 9.17
CA GLN A 13 -8.94 12.11 8.69
C GLN A 13 -7.96 10.92 8.64
N LEU A 14 -8.00 10.01 9.61
CA LEU A 14 -7.18 8.81 9.61
C LEU A 14 -7.54 7.89 8.44
N ASP A 15 -8.84 7.71 8.15
CA ASP A 15 -9.30 6.95 6.99
C ASP A 15 -8.82 7.59 5.67
N GLU A 16 -8.87 8.92 5.57
CA GLU A 16 -8.41 9.65 4.38
C GLU A 16 -6.89 9.51 4.18
N ILE A 17 -6.11 9.61 5.26
CA ILE A 17 -4.65 9.38 5.23
C ILE A 17 -4.35 7.94 4.81
N GLU A 18 -5.05 6.95 5.37
CA GLU A 18 -4.85 5.56 4.99
C GLU A 18 -5.20 5.32 3.51
N ALA A 19 -6.31 5.89 3.02
CA ALA A 19 -6.69 5.81 1.61
C ALA A 19 -5.61 6.42 0.69
N LYS A 20 -5.04 7.58 1.05
CA LYS A 20 -3.96 8.22 0.28
C LYS A 20 -2.67 7.41 0.31
N LEU A 21 -2.29 6.85 1.47
CA LEU A 21 -1.12 5.98 1.59
C LEU A 21 -1.29 4.69 0.79
N ILE A 22 -2.50 4.15 0.72
CA ILE A 22 -2.84 3.04 -0.17
C ILE A 22 -2.70 3.49 -1.63
N MET A 23 -3.25 4.63 -2.04
CA MET A 23 -3.07 5.11 -3.41
C MET A 23 -1.60 5.33 -3.78
N LEU A 24 -0.76 5.80 -2.86
CA LEU A 24 0.68 5.96 -3.09
C LEU A 24 1.42 4.62 -3.12
N GLY A 25 1.11 3.70 -2.20
CA GLY A 25 1.75 2.39 -2.10
C GLY A 25 1.29 1.36 -3.14
N PHE A 26 0.12 1.56 -3.76
CA PHE A 26 -0.45 0.67 -4.78
C PHE A 26 -0.62 1.33 -6.16
N GLY A 27 -0.58 2.66 -6.26
CA GLY A 27 -0.78 3.39 -7.52
C GLY A 27 0.52 3.65 -8.28
N LEU A 28 1.67 3.71 -7.58
CA LEU A 28 2.97 3.72 -8.21
C LEU A 28 3.42 2.27 -8.49
N PRO A 29 3.85 1.94 -9.72
CA PRO A 29 4.50 0.67 -10.00
C PRO A 29 5.64 0.43 -9.03
N PHE A 30 5.70 -0.77 -8.43
CA PHE A 30 6.68 -1.11 -7.39
C PHE A 30 8.13 -0.75 -7.76
N ASN A 31 8.51 -0.91 -9.03
CA ASN A 31 9.84 -0.54 -9.51
C ASN A 31 10.14 0.94 -9.31
N GLU A 32 9.17 1.84 -9.56
CA GLU A 32 9.34 3.28 -9.37
C GLU A 32 9.55 3.63 -7.90
N VAL A 33 8.90 2.91 -6.98
CA VAL A 33 9.08 3.06 -5.53
C VAL A 33 10.50 2.76 -5.08
N ILE A 34 11.20 1.85 -5.77
CA ILE A 34 12.60 1.48 -5.49
C ILE A 34 13.60 2.16 -6.45
N GLY A 35 13.18 3.20 -7.18
CA GLY A 35 14.04 3.96 -8.08
C GLY A 35 14.46 3.21 -9.35
N LEU A 36 13.69 2.20 -9.77
CA LEU A 36 13.95 1.41 -10.97
C LEU A 36 12.92 1.69 -12.08
N PRO A 37 13.29 1.48 -13.36
CA PRO A 37 12.36 1.60 -14.47
C PRO A 37 11.15 0.67 -14.34
N ARG A 38 9.98 1.13 -14.77
CA ARG A 38 8.72 0.36 -14.74
C ARG A 38 8.83 -0.95 -15.49
N GLU A 39 9.58 -0.97 -16.58
CA GLU A 39 9.75 -2.11 -17.49
C GLU A 39 10.71 -3.17 -16.94
N ARG A 40 11.45 -2.87 -15.87
CA ARG A 40 12.41 -3.80 -15.30
C ARG A 40 11.67 -5.06 -14.81
N ALA A 41 12.08 -6.21 -15.33
CA ALA A 41 11.48 -7.48 -14.95
C ALA A 41 11.64 -7.70 -13.43
N VAL A 42 10.53 -7.93 -12.73
CA VAL A 42 10.54 -8.19 -11.28
C VAL A 42 11.43 -9.39 -10.92
N ALA A 43 11.49 -10.39 -11.79
CA ALA A 43 12.36 -11.57 -11.63
C ALA A 43 13.87 -11.26 -11.67
N SER A 44 14.26 -10.09 -12.21
CA SER A 44 15.66 -9.64 -12.31
C SER A 44 16.10 -8.74 -11.15
N LEU A 45 15.23 -8.56 -10.15
CA LEU A 45 15.56 -7.76 -8.98
C LEU A 45 16.54 -8.51 -8.07
N PRO A 46 17.60 -7.85 -7.57
CA PRO A 46 18.53 -8.46 -6.63
C PRO A 46 17.87 -8.77 -5.28
N GLN A 47 16.96 -7.91 -4.83
CA GLN A 47 16.12 -8.16 -3.67
C GLN A 47 14.97 -9.10 -4.03
N ARG A 48 14.80 -10.17 -3.23
CA ARG A 48 13.62 -11.03 -3.31
C ARG A 48 12.42 -10.27 -2.76
N LEU A 49 11.31 -10.35 -3.48
CA LEU A 49 10.06 -9.74 -3.05
C LEU A 49 9.11 -10.80 -2.47
N ALA A 50 8.25 -10.37 -1.55
CA ALA A 50 7.16 -11.18 -1.03
C ALA A 50 5.82 -10.48 -1.32
N PRO A 51 4.85 -11.18 -1.92
CA PRO A 51 3.49 -10.66 -2.01
C PRO A 51 2.87 -10.63 -0.61
N THR A 52 2.08 -9.58 -0.34
CA THR A 52 1.26 -9.45 0.86
C THR A 52 -0.13 -8.95 0.49
N MET A 53 -1.10 -9.19 1.35
CA MET A 53 -2.47 -8.73 1.15
C MET A 53 -2.78 -7.65 2.19
N LYS A 54 -3.17 -6.45 1.73
CA LYS A 54 -3.70 -5.40 2.60
C LYS A 54 -4.97 -4.83 1.99
N GLY A 55 -6.07 -4.84 2.77
CA GLY A 55 -7.36 -4.28 2.33
C GLY A 55 -7.89 -4.89 1.02
N GLY A 56 -7.71 -6.19 0.82
CA GLY A 56 -8.13 -6.91 -0.39
C GLY A 56 -7.25 -6.69 -1.64
N ARG A 57 -6.15 -5.94 -1.52
CA ARG A 57 -5.21 -5.67 -2.62
C ARG A 57 -3.87 -6.35 -2.40
N ILE A 58 -3.25 -6.79 -3.50
CA ILE A 58 -1.88 -7.34 -3.49
C ILE A 58 -0.90 -6.17 -3.39
N ALA A 59 -0.14 -6.13 -2.30
CA ALA A 59 1.03 -5.28 -2.16
C ALA A 59 2.29 -6.14 -2.29
N VAL A 60 3.37 -5.54 -2.79
CA VAL A 60 4.66 -6.22 -2.91
C VAL A 60 5.67 -5.52 -2.01
N ARG A 61 6.42 -6.28 -1.23
CA ARG A 61 7.41 -5.76 -0.27
C ARG A 61 8.73 -6.50 -0.43
N VAL A 62 9.83 -5.86 -0.02
CA VAL A 62 11.12 -6.53 0.10
C VAL A 62 10.99 -7.63 1.16
N ARG A 63 11.43 -8.85 0.82
CA ARG A 63 11.49 -9.96 1.76
C ARG A 63 12.65 -9.69 2.75
N PRO A 64 12.41 -9.69 4.07
CA PRO A 64 13.47 -9.61 5.07
C PRO A 64 14.48 -10.76 4.95
#